data_AF-A0A314ZQI5-F1
#
_entry.id   AF-A0A314ZQI5-F1
#
_cell.length_a   1.000
_cell.length_b   1.000
_cell.length_c   1.000
_cell.angle_alpha   90.00
_cell.angle_beta   90.00
_cell.angle_gamma   90.00
#
_symmetry.space_group_name_H-M   'P 1'
#
loop_
_entity.id
_entity.type
_entity.pdbx_description
1 polymer ?
#
loop_
_entity_poly.entity_id
_entity_poly.type
_entity_poly.pdbx_seq_one_letter_code
_entity_poly.pdbx_strand_id
1 'polypeptide(L)'
;MEEPLLDTAAGADQLSTKPHDLYEGGNEDYAPVRSFDALRSMFWIETVKLWKIAGPTVITMLCMYGTNSVIVIFVGHLGAVELSAVSISLSVITTFAYGFLKFLQAQRKVKVLAWIAVLGLIIQIGMLCLFILVFGWGTLGAAVAFDIVRWGVAIAQVVYIMGWCREGWTGFSWLAFKEIWAFVRLSLASAVMLCLEIWYFMSILILTGHLDNAVIAVGSLSICVNINGIELMLFIGINVAISVRVSNELGSGRPRAAKYSVYVTDLQQAVAKLAYLLGITMLLNSIQPIISGTRLTCD
;
A
#
# COMPACT_ATOMS: atom_id res chain seq x y z
N MET A 1 -42.72 9.51 13.89
CA MET A 1 -43.18 10.90 14.08
C MET A 1 -42.49 11.70 12.99
N GLU A 2 -43.21 11.87 11.88
CA GLU A 2 -43.00 12.88 10.84
C GLU A 2 -42.92 14.29 11.52
N GLU A 3 -42.33 15.37 11.00
CA GLU A 3 -42.20 15.88 9.63
C GLU A 3 -41.32 17.19 9.66
N PRO A 4 -41.26 18.08 8.64
CA PRO A 4 -40.15 18.22 7.69
C PRO A 4 -39.49 19.63 7.68
N LEU A 5 -38.44 19.81 6.86
CA LEU A 5 -38.07 21.12 6.32
C LEU A 5 -37.76 20.98 4.82
N LEU A 6 -38.80 21.15 4.02
CA LEU A 6 -38.73 21.53 2.62
C LEU A 6 -39.19 22.99 2.52
N ASP A 7 -38.58 23.71 1.58
CA ASP A 7 -38.88 25.07 1.09
C ASP A 7 -37.98 26.19 1.61
N THR A 8 -36.80 26.32 0.99
CA THR A 8 -36.36 27.57 0.34
C THR A 8 -35.20 27.25 -0.62
N ALA A 9 -35.51 26.69 -1.80
CA ALA A 9 -34.68 26.79 -3.02
C ALA A 9 -35.40 26.15 -4.22
N ALA A 10 -36.69 26.47 -4.40
CA ALA A 10 -37.34 26.28 -5.69
C ALA A 10 -36.90 27.45 -6.58
N GLY A 11 -36.00 27.19 -7.53
CA GLY A 11 -35.69 28.16 -8.59
C GLY A 11 -34.21 28.37 -8.90
N ALA A 12 -33.44 27.31 -9.11
CA ALA A 12 -32.21 27.40 -9.91
C ALA A 12 -31.90 26.04 -10.55
N ASP A 13 -32.31 25.95 -11.82
CA ASP A 13 -31.80 25.08 -12.88
C ASP A 13 -31.94 23.55 -12.74
N GLN A 14 -32.94 23.05 -13.46
CA GLN A 14 -33.08 21.66 -13.83
C GLN A 14 -31.99 21.27 -14.85
N LEU A 15 -30.94 20.57 -14.39
CA LEU A 15 -30.11 19.74 -15.25
C LEU A 15 -29.86 18.36 -14.61
N SER A 16 -30.77 17.44 -14.93
CA SER A 16 -30.61 15.98 -15.14
C SER A 16 -29.30 15.35 -14.61
N THR A 17 -29.32 14.42 -13.65
CA THR A 17 -29.71 13.02 -13.87
C THR A 17 -29.86 12.30 -12.52
N LYS A 18 -30.93 11.50 -12.37
CA LYS A 18 -31.14 10.68 -11.17
C LYS A 18 -30.09 9.57 -11.10
N PRO A 19 -29.61 9.16 -9.91
CA PRO A 19 -28.70 8.02 -9.74
C PRO A 19 -29.26 6.67 -10.22
N HIS A 20 -30.52 6.62 -10.67
CA HIS A 20 -31.23 5.42 -11.08
C HIS A 20 -30.88 4.92 -12.49
N ASP A 21 -30.34 5.78 -13.37
CA ASP A 21 -29.96 5.40 -14.75
C ASP A 21 -28.53 4.87 -14.84
N LEU A 22 -27.76 4.98 -13.75
CA LEU A 22 -26.35 4.58 -13.70
C LEU A 22 -26.19 3.07 -13.49
N TYR A 23 -27.22 2.40 -12.96
CA TYR A 23 -27.22 0.98 -12.61
C TYR A 23 -28.25 0.22 -13.43
N GLU A 24 -27.96 -1.04 -13.77
CA GLU A 24 -28.81 -1.85 -14.64
C GLU A 24 -29.98 -2.47 -13.85
N GLY A 25 -31.21 -1.99 -14.08
CA GLY A 25 -32.45 -2.72 -13.78
C GLY A 25 -32.59 -3.30 -12.36
N GLY A 26 -32.27 -2.51 -11.32
CA GLY A 26 -32.36 -2.94 -9.91
C GLY A 26 -31.19 -3.82 -9.43
N ASN A 27 -30.24 -4.12 -10.31
CA ASN A 27 -28.99 -4.78 -9.98
C ASN A 27 -27.93 -3.72 -9.59
N GLU A 28 -27.05 -4.03 -8.64
CA GLU A 28 -26.00 -3.08 -8.19
C GLU A 28 -24.81 -2.96 -9.19
N ASP A 29 -24.91 -3.49 -10.41
CA ASP A 29 -23.89 -3.33 -11.47
C ASP A 29 -24.23 -2.17 -12.42
N TYR A 30 -23.21 -1.54 -13.01
CA TYR A 30 -23.38 -0.36 -13.85
C TYR A 30 -24.08 -0.66 -15.17
N ALA A 31 -24.98 0.22 -15.60
CA ALA A 31 -25.48 0.24 -16.97
C ALA A 31 -24.36 0.68 -17.95
N PRO A 32 -24.44 0.34 -19.25
CA PRO A 32 -23.46 0.80 -20.22
C PRO A 32 -23.45 2.32 -20.30
N VAL A 33 -22.31 2.95 -20.00
CA VAL A 33 -22.16 4.40 -20.01
C VAL A 33 -22.26 4.94 -21.44
N ARG A 34 -23.28 5.78 -21.70
CA ARG A 34 -23.55 6.38 -23.04
C ARG A 34 -23.51 7.90 -23.08
N SER A 35 -23.40 8.56 -21.93
CA SER A 35 -23.36 10.02 -21.81
C SER A 35 -22.13 10.47 -21.01
N PHE A 36 -21.66 11.68 -21.28
CA PHE A 36 -20.57 12.29 -20.53
C PHE A 36 -20.93 12.50 -19.06
N ASP A 37 -22.17 12.88 -18.74
CA ASP A 37 -22.61 13.08 -17.35
C ASP A 37 -22.62 11.77 -16.57
N ALA A 38 -23.03 10.68 -17.23
CA ALA A 38 -22.97 9.34 -16.68
C ALA A 38 -21.51 8.89 -16.47
N LEU A 39 -20.61 9.19 -17.42
CA LEU A 39 -19.17 8.90 -17.30
C LEU A 39 -18.55 9.65 -16.13
N ARG A 40 -18.83 10.96 -16.01
CA ARG A 40 -18.33 11.81 -14.91
C ARG A 40 -18.81 11.30 -13.56
N SER A 41 -20.10 10.96 -13.46
CA SER A 41 -20.70 10.46 -12.22
C SER A 41 -20.13 9.10 -11.82
N MET A 42 -20.03 8.17 -12.77
CA MET A 42 -19.39 6.86 -12.55
C MET A 42 -17.92 7.05 -12.15
N PHE A 43 -17.16 7.90 -12.84
CA PHE A 43 -15.75 8.15 -12.51
C PHE A 43 -15.58 8.66 -11.08
N TRP A 44 -16.43 9.60 -10.66
CA TRP A 44 -16.41 10.14 -9.30
C TRP A 44 -16.76 9.08 -8.24
N ILE A 45 -17.82 8.30 -8.48
CA ILE A 45 -18.25 7.25 -7.56
C ILE A 45 -17.15 6.19 -7.41
N GLU A 46 -16.58 5.73 -8.52
CA GLU A 46 -15.50 4.75 -8.54
C GLU A 46 -14.25 5.29 -7.83
N THR A 47 -13.90 6.55 -8.06
CA THR A 47 -12.81 7.25 -7.37
C THR A 47 -13.03 7.24 -5.86
N VAL A 48 -14.22 7.65 -5.39
CA VAL A 48 -14.53 7.70 -3.95
C VAL A 48 -14.53 6.29 -3.34
N LYS A 49 -15.08 5.29 -4.04
CA LYS A 49 -15.07 3.88 -3.59
C LYS A 49 -13.64 3.35 -3.46
N LEU A 50 -12.78 3.64 -4.43
CA LEU A 50 -11.36 3.27 -4.41
C LEU A 50 -10.63 3.94 -3.25
N TRP A 51 -10.73 5.27 -3.10
CA TRP A 51 -9.99 6.02 -2.08
C TRP A 51 -10.39 5.66 -0.64
N LYS A 52 -11.63 5.22 -0.41
CA LYS A 52 -12.06 4.66 0.89
C LYS A 52 -11.26 3.42 1.31
N ILE A 53 -10.71 2.67 0.34
CA ILE A 53 -9.86 1.50 0.58
C ILE A 53 -8.38 1.88 0.44
N ALA A 54 -8.02 2.64 -0.59
CA ALA A 54 -6.66 3.02 -0.93
C ALA A 54 -6.02 3.88 0.15
N GLY A 55 -6.70 4.90 0.68
CA GLY A 55 -6.13 5.78 1.71
C GLY A 55 -5.60 5.01 2.93
N PRO A 56 -6.45 4.22 3.64
CA PRO A 56 -5.98 3.41 4.77
C PRO A 56 -4.93 2.37 4.38
N THR A 57 -5.01 1.80 3.17
CA THR A 57 -4.04 0.81 2.70
C THR A 57 -2.67 1.44 2.45
N VAL A 58 -2.62 2.63 1.84
CA VAL A 58 -1.39 3.41 1.64
C VAL A 58 -0.76 3.76 2.99
N ILE A 59 -1.56 4.22 3.96
CA ILE A 59 -1.06 4.49 5.32
C ILE A 59 -0.45 3.22 5.92
N THR A 60 -1.13 2.07 5.78
CA THR A 60 -0.62 0.78 6.26
C THR A 60 0.75 0.47 5.63
N MET A 61 0.88 0.60 4.31
CA MET A 61 2.13 0.33 3.59
C MET A 61 3.25 1.29 3.99
N LEU A 62 2.96 2.58 4.10
CA LEU A 62 3.93 3.59 4.54
C LEU A 62 4.40 3.33 5.98
N CYS A 63 3.51 2.99 6.91
CA CYS A 63 3.90 2.64 8.27
C CYS A 63 4.73 1.34 8.33
N MET A 64 4.39 0.34 7.52
CA MET A 64 5.17 -0.90 7.42
C MET A 64 6.57 -0.63 6.86
N TYR A 65 6.68 0.21 5.82
CA TYR A 65 7.96 0.64 5.28
C TYR A 65 8.76 1.44 6.33
N GLY A 66 8.13 2.42 6.97
CA GLY A 66 8.73 3.22 8.04
C GLY A 66 9.24 2.38 9.21
N THR A 67 8.52 1.31 9.58
CA THR A 67 8.97 0.38 10.63
C THR A 67 10.33 -0.25 10.25
N ASN A 68 10.48 -0.68 9.00
CA ASN A 68 11.75 -1.22 8.50
C ASN A 68 12.83 -0.13 8.39
N SER A 69 12.48 1.06 7.89
CA SER A 69 13.43 2.18 7.77
C SER A 69 13.99 2.62 9.13
N VAL A 70 13.14 2.76 10.15
CA VAL A 70 13.57 3.14 11.50
C VAL A 70 14.56 2.12 12.06
N ILE A 71 14.32 0.83 11.89
CA ILE A 71 15.25 -0.21 12.35
C ILE A 71 16.60 -0.08 11.65
N VAL A 72 16.62 0.10 10.33
CA VAL A 72 17.85 0.28 9.58
C VAL A 72 18.60 1.54 10.01
N ILE A 73 17.90 2.64 10.35
CA ILE A 73 18.53 3.86 10.86
C ILE A 73 19.25 3.60 12.20
N PHE A 74 18.59 2.87 13.12
CA PHE A 74 19.16 2.56 14.44
C PHE A 74 20.21 1.44 14.40
N VAL A 75 20.14 0.50 13.46
CA VAL A 75 21.06 -0.65 13.39
C VAL A 75 22.19 -0.44 12.39
N GLY A 76 22.02 0.46 11.41
CA GLY A 76 22.98 0.70 10.34
C GLY A 76 24.38 1.10 10.83
N HIS A 77 24.49 1.55 12.08
CA HIS A 77 25.77 1.87 12.72
C HIS A 77 26.41 0.72 13.51
N LEU A 78 25.78 -0.48 13.58
CA LEU A 78 26.15 -1.55 14.53
C LEU A 78 26.75 -2.83 13.93
N GLY A 79 27.04 -2.86 12.62
CA GLY A 79 27.78 -3.97 11.99
C GLY A 79 26.94 -5.21 11.64
N ALA A 80 27.36 -5.95 10.60
CA ALA A 80 26.50 -6.78 9.75
C ALA A 80 26.40 -8.29 10.10
N VAL A 81 27.00 -8.79 11.17
CA VAL A 81 27.35 -10.23 11.26
C VAL A 81 26.37 -11.09 12.09
N GLU A 82 25.62 -10.54 13.05
CA GLU A 82 24.69 -11.34 13.89
C GLU A 82 23.24 -11.42 13.34
N LEU A 83 22.98 -10.81 12.18
CA LEU A 83 21.63 -10.57 11.67
C LEU A 83 20.99 -11.76 10.93
N SER A 84 21.78 -12.74 10.45
CA SER A 84 21.32 -13.70 9.44
C SER A 84 20.41 -14.82 9.98
N ALA A 85 20.77 -15.46 11.10
CA ALA A 85 19.99 -16.57 11.68
C ALA A 85 18.66 -16.08 12.30
N VAL A 86 18.70 -14.90 12.92
CA VAL A 86 17.53 -14.19 13.45
C VAL A 86 16.58 -13.84 12.30
N SER A 87 17.08 -13.26 11.21
CA SER A 87 16.25 -12.90 10.04
C SER A 87 15.41 -14.06 9.45
N ILE A 88 15.95 -15.29 9.43
CA ILE A 88 15.23 -16.45 8.88
C ILE A 88 14.03 -16.82 9.77
N SER A 89 14.22 -16.91 11.08
CA SER A 89 13.15 -17.24 12.03
C SER A 89 12.05 -16.18 12.02
N LEU A 90 12.44 -14.91 11.91
CA LEU A 90 11.50 -13.79 11.82
C LEU A 90 10.72 -13.73 10.50
N SER A 91 11.29 -14.26 9.42
CA SER A 91 10.62 -14.32 8.11
C SER A 91 9.39 -15.24 8.14
N VAL A 92 9.45 -16.34 8.90
CA VAL A 92 8.30 -17.28 9.05
C VAL A 92 7.14 -16.61 9.77
N ILE A 93 7.42 -15.92 10.88
CA ILE A 93 6.39 -15.23 11.69
C ILE A 93 5.80 -14.05 10.93
N THR A 94 6.65 -13.29 10.24
CA THR A 94 6.22 -12.19 9.38
C THR A 94 5.29 -12.71 8.28
N THR A 95 5.63 -13.83 7.64
CA THR A 95 4.77 -14.49 6.64
C THR A 95 3.41 -14.87 7.21
N PHE A 96 3.36 -15.37 8.45
CA PHE A 96 2.10 -15.71 9.12
C PHE A 96 1.23 -14.47 9.38
N ALA A 97 1.81 -13.38 9.87
CA ALA A 97 1.12 -12.10 10.06
C ALA A 97 0.59 -11.51 8.74
N TYR A 98 1.33 -11.68 7.64
CA TYR A 98 0.89 -11.27 6.31
C TYR A 98 -0.40 -11.97 5.86
N GLY A 99 -0.62 -13.23 6.27
CA GLY A 99 -1.86 -13.95 6.00
C GLY A 99 -3.10 -13.24 6.57
N PHE A 100 -3.03 -12.82 7.85
CA PHE A 100 -4.12 -12.08 8.50
C PHE A 100 -4.32 -10.68 7.93
N LEU A 101 -3.23 -10.01 7.55
CA LEU A 101 -3.29 -8.75 6.83
C LEU A 101 -4.04 -8.91 5.49
N LYS A 102 -3.73 -9.94 4.71
CA LYS A 102 -4.42 -10.21 3.44
C LYS A 102 -5.89 -10.56 3.65
N PHE A 103 -6.21 -11.31 4.70
CA PHE A 103 -7.60 -11.58 5.09
C PHE A 103 -8.37 -10.29 5.38
N LEU A 104 -7.85 -9.41 6.25
CA LEU A 104 -8.51 -8.14 6.59
C LEU A 104 -8.60 -7.17 5.41
N GLN A 105 -7.63 -7.22 4.48
CA GLN A 105 -7.68 -6.50 3.20
C GLN A 105 -8.85 -6.99 2.34
N ALA A 106 -8.98 -8.31 2.13
CA ALA A 106 -10.08 -8.90 1.36
C ALA A 106 -11.45 -8.51 1.94
N GLN A 107 -11.58 -8.52 3.27
CA GLN A 107 -12.80 -8.11 4.00
C GLN A 107 -13.02 -6.58 4.08
N ARG A 108 -12.19 -5.78 3.41
CA ARG A 108 -12.23 -4.31 3.39
C ARG A 108 -12.14 -3.66 4.78
N LYS A 109 -11.60 -4.35 5.78
CA LYS A 109 -11.34 -3.82 7.15
C LYS A 109 -9.99 -3.09 7.23
N VAL A 110 -9.62 -2.39 6.15
CA VAL A 110 -8.30 -1.73 5.98
C VAL A 110 -8.08 -0.54 6.92
N LYS A 111 -9.14 0.07 7.45
CA LYS A 111 -9.02 1.14 8.47
C LYS A 111 -8.40 0.63 9.77
N VAL A 112 -8.71 -0.61 10.16
CA VAL A 112 -8.15 -1.24 11.35
C VAL A 112 -6.68 -1.56 11.14
N LEU A 113 -6.33 -2.06 9.96
CA LEU A 113 -4.94 -2.28 9.57
C LEU A 113 -4.12 -0.99 9.64
N ALA A 114 -4.67 0.14 9.17
CA ALA A 114 -4.00 1.44 9.23
C ALA A 114 -3.70 1.85 10.68
N TRP A 115 -4.67 1.75 11.59
CA TRP A 115 -4.45 2.07 13.00
C TRP A 115 -3.45 1.14 13.68
N ILE A 116 -3.53 -0.16 13.42
CA ILE A 116 -2.56 -1.14 13.94
C ILE A 116 -1.15 -0.80 13.42
N ALA A 117 -1.01 -0.42 12.16
CA ALA A 117 0.29 -0.09 11.56
C ALA A 117 0.87 1.23 12.12
N VAL A 118 0.04 2.27 12.29
CA VAL A 118 0.46 3.54 12.91
C VAL A 118 0.92 3.33 14.36
N LEU A 119 0.12 2.62 15.16
CA LEU A 119 0.48 2.31 16.54
C LEU A 119 1.72 1.42 16.61
N GLY A 120 1.81 0.42 15.73
CA GLY A 120 2.97 -0.45 15.60
C GLY A 120 4.25 0.34 15.32
N LEU A 121 4.20 1.33 14.43
CA LEU A 121 5.33 2.20 14.14
C LEU A 121 5.75 3.04 15.36
N ILE A 122 4.79 3.63 16.08
CA ILE A 122 5.06 4.42 17.29
C ILE A 122 5.71 3.55 18.37
N ILE A 123 5.15 2.36 18.61
CA ILE A 123 5.68 1.40 19.58
C ILE A 123 7.08 0.94 19.14
N GLN A 124 7.31 0.68 17.84
CA GLN A 124 8.63 0.33 17.33
C GLN A 124 9.69 1.39 17.64
N ILE A 125 9.39 2.66 17.36
CA ILE A 125 10.30 3.76 17.65
C ILE A 125 10.61 3.81 19.16
N GLY A 126 9.59 3.73 20.01
CA GLY A 126 9.76 3.74 21.46
C GLY A 126 10.59 2.56 21.98
N MET A 127 10.33 1.35 21.47
CA MET A 127 11.05 0.13 21.85
C MET A 127 12.52 0.16 21.40
N LEU A 128 12.79 0.68 20.20
CA LEU A 128 14.18 0.87 19.72
C LEU A 128 14.93 1.89 20.58
N CYS A 129 14.32 3.03 20.88
CA CYS A 129 14.91 4.01 21.80
C CYS A 129 15.20 3.39 23.17
N LEU A 130 14.27 2.62 23.73
CA LEU A 130 14.46 1.96 25.02
C LEU A 130 15.61 0.95 24.99
N PHE A 131 15.58 -0.03 24.09
CA PHE A 131 16.56 -1.11 24.10
C PHE A 131 17.94 -0.70 23.60
N ILE A 132 18.03 0.25 22.67
CA ILE A 132 19.31 0.68 22.10
C ILE A 132 19.89 1.84 22.91
N LEU A 133 19.12 2.90 23.19
CA LEU A 133 19.66 4.11 23.84
C LEU A 133 19.72 3.99 25.36
N VAL A 134 18.74 3.32 25.99
CA VAL A 134 18.69 3.20 27.46
C VAL A 134 19.42 1.96 27.94
N PHE A 135 19.13 0.78 27.35
CA PHE A 135 19.73 -0.48 27.79
C PHE A 135 21.06 -0.81 27.12
N GLY A 136 21.40 -0.16 26.00
CA GLY A 136 22.67 -0.39 25.31
C GLY A 136 22.79 -1.77 24.67
N TRP A 137 21.69 -2.46 24.36
CA TRP A 137 21.70 -3.83 23.84
C TRP A 137 22.07 -3.95 22.36
N GLY A 138 22.36 -2.83 21.69
CA GLY A 138 22.84 -2.81 20.31
C GLY A 138 21.91 -3.55 19.32
N THR A 139 22.50 -4.41 18.47
CA THR A 139 21.79 -5.21 17.45
C THR A 139 20.76 -6.16 18.06
N LEU A 140 21.08 -6.78 19.20
CA LEU A 140 20.19 -7.66 19.93
C LEU A 140 18.95 -6.90 20.42
N GLY A 141 19.14 -5.68 20.94
CA GLY A 141 18.05 -4.79 21.31
C GLY A 141 17.10 -4.49 20.15
N ALA A 142 17.64 -4.26 18.96
CA ALA A 142 16.85 -4.01 17.76
C ALA A 142 16.03 -5.24 17.31
N ALA A 143 16.64 -6.42 17.34
CA ALA A 143 15.96 -7.68 17.03
C ALA A 143 14.78 -7.92 17.98
N VAL A 144 15.01 -7.79 19.29
CA VAL A 144 13.97 -7.97 20.31
C VAL A 144 12.85 -6.94 20.17
N ALA A 145 13.17 -5.66 19.92
CA ALA A 145 12.17 -4.62 19.68
C ALA A 145 11.27 -4.99 18.48
N PHE A 146 11.88 -5.40 17.37
CA PHE A 146 11.16 -5.79 16.17
C PHE A 146 10.29 -7.03 16.40
N ASP A 147 10.79 -8.06 17.10
CA ASP A 147 10.01 -9.24 17.44
C ASP A 147 8.77 -8.91 18.26
N ILE A 148 8.92 -8.14 19.34
CA ILE A 148 7.81 -7.77 20.21
C ILE A 148 6.72 -7.03 19.42
N VAL A 149 7.12 -6.08 18.57
CA VAL A 149 6.17 -5.32 17.75
C VAL A 149 5.50 -6.20 16.71
N ARG A 150 6.24 -7.06 16.01
CA ARG A 150 5.68 -7.94 14.97
C ARG A 150 4.71 -8.95 15.56
N TRP A 151 5.01 -9.54 16.72
CA TRP A 151 4.08 -10.37 17.47
C TRP A 151 2.86 -9.59 17.94
N GLY A 152 3.06 -8.39 18.48
CA GLY A 152 1.96 -7.51 18.92
C GLY A 152 1.00 -7.20 17.77
N VAL A 153 1.51 -6.87 16.58
CA VAL A 153 0.71 -6.63 15.38
C VAL A 153 -0.04 -7.89 14.93
N ALA A 154 0.63 -9.05 14.89
CA ALA A 154 0.01 -10.32 14.50
C ALA A 154 -1.13 -10.71 15.45
N ILE A 155 -0.90 -10.62 16.77
CA ILE A 155 -1.90 -10.92 17.79
C ILE A 155 -3.06 -9.93 17.70
N ALA A 156 -2.80 -8.63 17.53
CA ALA A 156 -3.85 -7.61 17.39
C ALA A 156 -4.75 -7.90 16.17
N GLN A 157 -4.18 -8.30 15.04
CA GLN A 157 -4.94 -8.70 13.85
C GLN A 157 -5.79 -9.94 14.12
N VAL A 158 -5.22 -10.98 14.73
CA VAL A 158 -5.92 -12.24 15.04
C VAL A 158 -7.08 -12.00 16.01
N VAL A 159 -6.85 -11.25 17.09
CA VAL A 159 -7.87 -10.87 18.08
C VAL A 159 -9.00 -10.10 17.40
N TYR A 160 -8.68 -9.15 16.52
CA TYR A 160 -9.70 -8.40 15.78
C TYR A 160 -10.52 -9.30 14.85
N ILE A 161 -9.87 -10.22 14.13
CA ILE A 161 -10.55 -11.17 13.23
C ILE A 161 -11.54 -12.03 14.02
N MET A 162 -11.11 -12.62 15.14
CA MET A 162 -11.96 -13.51 15.93
C MET A 162 -13.06 -12.77 16.72
N GLY A 163 -12.80 -11.55 17.18
CA GLY A 163 -13.72 -10.78 18.00
C GLY A 163 -14.75 -9.96 17.21
N TRP A 164 -14.29 -9.20 16.21
CA TRP A 164 -15.10 -8.18 15.52
C TRP A 164 -15.42 -8.52 14.06
N CYS A 165 -14.79 -9.53 13.46
CA CYS A 165 -15.01 -9.90 12.06
C CYS A 165 -15.91 -11.14 11.89
N ARG A 166 -17.07 -11.16 12.58
CA ARG A 166 -18.01 -12.31 12.57
C ARG A 166 -18.57 -12.67 11.19
N GLU A 167 -18.71 -11.69 10.29
CA GLU A 167 -19.18 -11.92 8.92
C GLU A 167 -18.16 -12.64 8.04
N GLY A 168 -16.85 -12.41 8.29
CA GLY A 168 -15.76 -12.97 7.49
C GLY A 168 -15.14 -14.23 8.09
N TRP A 169 -15.26 -14.43 9.41
CA TRP A 169 -14.69 -15.56 10.14
C TRP A 169 -15.77 -16.29 10.94
N THR A 170 -16.06 -17.54 10.53
CA THR A 170 -17.05 -18.42 11.17
C THR A 170 -16.41 -19.54 12.01
N GLY A 171 -15.09 -19.51 12.18
CA GLY A 171 -14.32 -20.52 12.91
C GLY A 171 -13.48 -21.42 12.00
N PHE A 172 -12.77 -22.35 12.63
CA PHE A 172 -11.94 -23.31 11.90
C PHE A 172 -12.80 -24.36 11.22
N SER A 173 -12.57 -24.56 9.91
CA SER A 173 -13.26 -25.58 9.12
C SER A 173 -12.28 -26.25 8.15
N TRP A 174 -12.39 -27.58 8.04
CA TRP A 174 -11.62 -28.37 7.06
C TRP A 174 -11.98 -28.04 5.61
N LEU A 175 -13.11 -27.35 5.39
CA LEU A 175 -13.49 -26.85 4.07
C LEU A 175 -12.43 -25.90 3.49
N ALA A 176 -11.64 -25.21 4.33
CA ALA A 176 -10.57 -24.31 3.91
C ALA A 176 -9.49 -25.02 3.08
N PHE A 177 -9.29 -26.33 3.28
CA PHE A 177 -8.26 -27.10 2.56
C PHE A 177 -8.76 -27.67 1.22
N LYS A 178 -10.07 -27.58 0.93
CA LYS A 178 -10.65 -28.21 -0.26
C LYS A 178 -10.10 -27.63 -1.57
N GLU A 179 -9.88 -26.32 -1.62
CA GLU A 179 -9.44 -25.57 -2.82
C GLU A 179 -7.95 -25.18 -2.78
N ILE A 180 -7.15 -25.80 -1.89
CA ILE A 180 -5.77 -25.36 -1.65
C ILE A 180 -4.89 -25.50 -2.89
N TRP A 181 -5.12 -26.51 -3.74
CA TRP A 181 -4.33 -26.70 -4.96
C TRP A 181 -4.57 -25.59 -5.99
N ALA A 182 -5.83 -25.16 -6.16
CA ALA A 182 -6.16 -24.04 -7.04
C ALA A 182 -5.52 -22.74 -6.53
N PHE A 183 -5.56 -22.53 -5.21
CA PHE A 183 -4.90 -21.39 -4.57
C PHE A 183 -3.37 -21.42 -4.75
N VAL A 184 -2.72 -22.56 -4.55
CA VAL A 184 -1.28 -22.73 -4.72
C VAL A 184 -0.87 -22.47 -6.17
N ARG A 185 -1.60 -23.00 -7.14
CA ARG A 185 -1.32 -22.78 -8.56
C ARG A 185 -1.40 -21.30 -8.94
N LEU A 186 -2.41 -20.59 -8.45
CA LEU A 186 -2.55 -19.15 -8.67
C LEU A 186 -1.43 -18.36 -7.98
N SER A 187 -1.13 -18.72 -6.73
CA SER A 187 -0.10 -18.05 -5.92
C SER A 187 1.31 -18.27 -6.46
N LEU A 188 1.59 -19.41 -7.10
CA LEU A 188 2.88 -19.70 -7.72
C LEU A 188 3.22 -18.70 -8.82
N ALA A 189 2.24 -18.32 -9.66
CA ALA A 189 2.45 -17.31 -10.69
C ALA A 189 2.82 -15.95 -10.07
N SER A 190 2.11 -15.53 -9.03
CA SER A 190 2.41 -14.29 -8.28
C SER A 190 3.78 -14.37 -7.58
N ALA A 191 4.14 -15.52 -7.02
CA ALA A 191 5.43 -15.73 -6.37
C ALA A 191 6.59 -15.60 -7.38
N VAL A 192 6.48 -16.21 -8.57
CA VAL A 192 7.48 -16.09 -9.62
C VAL A 192 7.62 -14.63 -10.08
N MET A 193 6.51 -13.91 -10.26
CA MET A 193 6.53 -12.49 -10.63
C MET A 193 7.30 -11.64 -9.60
N LEU A 194 6.99 -11.79 -8.31
CA LEU A 194 7.66 -11.05 -7.23
C LEU A 194 9.14 -11.45 -7.09
N CYS A 195 9.46 -12.74 -7.21
CA CYS A 195 10.85 -13.20 -7.19
C CYS A 195 11.66 -12.59 -8.33
N LEU A 196 11.13 -12.56 -9.55
CA LEU A 196 11.80 -11.97 -10.70
C LEU A 196 12.04 -10.47 -10.51
N GLU A 197 11.11 -9.74 -9.92
CA GLU A 197 11.26 -8.30 -9.62
C GLU A 197 12.39 -8.06 -8.60
N ILE A 198 12.42 -8.82 -7.50
CA ILE A 198 13.45 -8.70 -6.47
C ILE A 198 14.82 -9.13 -7.01
N TRP A 199 14.87 -10.25 -7.74
CA TRP A 199 16.13 -10.76 -8.31
C TRP A 199 16.69 -9.85 -9.39
N TYR A 200 15.84 -9.26 -10.22
CA TYR A 200 16.23 -8.24 -11.18
C TYR A 200 16.91 -7.07 -10.48
N PHE A 201 16.30 -6.56 -9.40
CA PHE A 201 16.86 -5.45 -8.64
C PHE A 201 18.20 -5.80 -7.97
N MET A 202 18.30 -7.00 -7.36
CA MET A 202 19.55 -7.49 -6.77
C MET A 202 20.66 -7.66 -7.83
N SER A 203 20.30 -8.08 -9.04
CA SER A 203 21.25 -8.23 -10.15
C SER A 203 21.84 -6.87 -10.56
N ILE A 204 21.02 -5.82 -10.62
CA ILE A 204 21.50 -4.44 -10.90
C ILE A 204 22.45 -3.98 -9.80
N LEU A 205 22.12 -4.21 -8.52
CA LEU A 205 23.00 -3.84 -7.40
C LEU A 205 24.36 -4.54 -7.49
N ILE A 206 24.37 -5.84 -7.75
CA ILE A 206 25.61 -6.62 -7.90
C ILE A 206 26.44 -6.11 -9.08
N LEU A 207 25.81 -5.84 -10.23
CA LEU A 207 26.50 -5.32 -11.41
C LEU A 207 27.09 -3.94 -11.16
N THR A 208 26.34 -3.06 -10.48
CA THR A 208 26.79 -1.71 -10.10
C THR A 208 27.99 -1.76 -9.16
N GLY A 209 28.07 -2.80 -8.32
CA GLY A 209 29.20 -3.05 -7.43
C GLY A 209 30.51 -3.45 -8.12
N HIS A 210 30.48 -3.75 -9.43
CA HIS A 210 31.67 -4.08 -10.22
C HIS A 210 32.21 -2.90 -11.05
N LEU A 211 31.63 -1.71 -10.92
CA LEU A 211 32.13 -0.51 -11.59
C LEU A 211 33.39 0.03 -10.90
N ASP A 212 34.27 0.71 -11.65
CA ASP A 212 35.52 1.27 -11.13
C ASP A 212 35.31 2.22 -9.93
N ASN A 213 34.13 2.85 -9.85
CA ASN A 213 33.68 3.69 -8.72
C ASN A 213 32.53 3.05 -7.93
N ALA A 214 32.59 1.74 -7.68
CA ALA A 214 31.53 0.93 -7.08
C ALA A 214 30.91 1.55 -5.82
N VAL A 215 31.71 2.12 -4.91
CA VAL A 215 31.20 2.73 -3.67
C VAL A 215 30.26 3.90 -3.96
N ILE A 216 30.65 4.78 -4.90
CA ILE A 216 29.84 5.94 -5.30
C ILE A 216 28.62 5.47 -6.11
N ALA A 217 28.81 4.54 -7.04
CA ALA A 217 27.75 4.03 -7.90
C ALA A 217 26.67 3.29 -7.08
N VAL A 218 27.05 2.34 -6.22
CA VAL A 218 26.13 1.62 -5.33
C VAL A 218 25.51 2.56 -4.30
N GLY A 219 26.28 3.51 -3.77
CA GLY A 219 25.75 4.55 -2.87
C GLY A 219 24.66 5.39 -3.52
N SER A 220 24.90 5.86 -4.75
CA SER A 220 23.91 6.62 -5.53
C SER A 220 22.66 5.80 -5.85
N LEU A 221 22.84 4.54 -6.27
CA LEU A 221 21.74 3.62 -6.57
C LEU A 221 20.90 3.34 -5.32
N SER A 222 21.53 3.14 -4.15
CA SER A 222 20.84 2.96 -2.87
C SER A 222 20.00 4.19 -2.50
N ILE A 223 20.54 5.41 -2.67
CA ILE A 223 19.79 6.65 -2.43
C ILE A 223 18.58 6.73 -3.37
N CYS A 224 18.78 6.50 -4.67
CA CYS A 224 17.70 6.50 -5.65
C CYS A 224 16.60 5.49 -5.29
N VAL A 225 16.98 4.31 -4.81
CA VAL A 225 16.05 3.23 -4.47
C VAL A 225 15.31 3.52 -3.18
N ASN A 226 15.91 4.20 -2.20
CA ASN A 226 15.20 4.63 -1.01
C ASN A 226 14.18 5.73 -1.32
N ILE A 227 14.52 6.69 -2.20
CA ILE A 227 13.58 7.70 -2.70
C ILE A 227 12.43 7.01 -3.45
N ASN A 228 12.76 6.09 -4.35
CA ASN A 228 11.76 5.29 -5.06
C ASN A 228 10.93 4.42 -4.10
N GLY A 229 11.50 3.95 -2.99
CA GLY A 229 10.81 3.13 -2.01
C GLY A 229 9.60 3.82 -1.38
N ILE A 230 9.70 5.10 -1.06
CA ILE A 230 8.58 5.89 -0.52
C ILE A 230 7.46 6.02 -1.57
N GLU A 231 7.83 6.37 -2.80
CA GLU A 231 6.91 6.47 -3.93
C GLU A 231 6.25 5.12 -4.26
N LEU A 232 7.04 4.05 -4.24
CA LEU A 232 6.62 2.69 -4.52
C LEU A 232 5.58 2.21 -3.50
N MET A 233 5.73 2.55 -2.22
CA MET A 233 4.75 2.16 -1.19
C MET A 233 3.38 2.81 -1.39
N LEU A 234 3.35 4.04 -1.91
CA LEU A 234 2.10 4.70 -2.31
C LEU A 234 1.43 3.92 -3.45
N PHE A 235 2.19 3.58 -4.50
CA PHE A 235 1.64 2.80 -5.62
C PHE A 235 1.24 1.39 -5.24
N ILE A 236 2.02 0.70 -4.41
CA ILE A 236 1.67 -0.62 -3.86
C ILE A 236 0.37 -0.53 -3.06
N GLY A 237 0.19 0.50 -2.23
CA GLY A 237 -1.05 0.69 -1.47
C GLY A 237 -2.29 0.85 -2.36
N ILE A 238 -2.18 1.62 -3.44
CA ILE A 238 -3.26 1.78 -4.44
C ILE A 238 -3.49 0.45 -5.19
N ASN A 239 -2.43 -0.24 -5.60
CA ASN A 239 -2.50 -1.54 -6.29
C ASN A 239 -3.15 -2.64 -5.46
N VAL A 240 -2.91 -2.64 -4.15
CA VAL A 240 -3.61 -3.55 -3.23
C VAL A 240 -5.08 -3.18 -3.12
N ALA A 241 -5.42 -1.89 -3.06
CA ALA A 241 -6.81 -1.44 -2.96
C ALA A 241 -7.63 -1.75 -4.22
N ILE A 242 -7.08 -1.55 -5.41
CA ILE A 242 -7.72 -1.97 -6.67
C ILE A 242 -7.85 -3.50 -6.73
N SER A 243 -6.83 -4.27 -6.32
CA SER A 243 -6.91 -5.73 -6.30
C SER A 243 -8.04 -6.21 -5.38
N VAL A 244 -8.09 -5.72 -4.13
CA VAL A 244 -9.19 -6.02 -3.18
C VAL A 244 -10.54 -5.67 -3.78
N ARG A 245 -10.63 -4.52 -4.44
CA ARG A 245 -11.88 -4.04 -5.00
C ARG A 245 -12.33 -4.89 -6.19
N VAL A 246 -11.49 -5.04 -7.20
CA VAL A 246 -11.78 -5.82 -8.42
C VAL A 246 -12.10 -7.27 -8.07
N SER A 247 -11.35 -7.89 -7.15
CA SER A 247 -11.64 -9.25 -6.68
C SER A 247 -13.02 -9.35 -6.02
N ASN A 248 -13.40 -8.38 -5.20
CA ASN A 248 -14.71 -8.36 -4.55
C ASN A 248 -15.85 -8.12 -5.55
N GLU A 249 -15.71 -7.15 -6.46
CA GLU A 249 -16.75 -6.86 -7.47
C GLU A 249 -16.98 -8.07 -8.40
N LEU A 250 -15.90 -8.71 -8.87
CA LEU A 250 -15.98 -9.95 -9.65
C LEU A 250 -16.62 -11.10 -8.85
N GLY A 251 -16.25 -11.25 -7.58
CA GLY A 251 -16.84 -12.25 -6.68
C GLY A 251 -18.34 -12.05 -6.45
N SER A 252 -18.82 -10.81 -6.48
CA SER A 252 -20.24 -10.46 -6.39
C SER A 252 -20.99 -10.48 -7.74
N GLY A 253 -20.35 -10.94 -8.83
CA GLY A 253 -20.99 -11.04 -10.14
C GLY A 253 -21.19 -9.70 -10.85
N ARG A 254 -20.36 -8.69 -10.56
CA ARG A 254 -20.45 -7.32 -11.11
C ARG A 254 -19.28 -7.00 -12.04
N PRO A 255 -19.23 -7.59 -13.25
CA PRO A 255 -18.09 -7.46 -14.15
C PRO A 255 -17.87 -6.03 -14.67
N ARG A 256 -18.94 -5.22 -14.80
CA ARG A 256 -18.78 -3.85 -15.31
C ARG A 256 -18.19 -2.95 -14.23
N ALA A 257 -18.66 -3.03 -12.98
CA ALA A 257 -18.04 -2.37 -11.84
C ALA A 257 -16.55 -2.72 -11.70
N ALA A 258 -16.18 -3.99 -11.87
CA ALA A 258 -14.79 -4.42 -11.88
C ALA A 258 -13.97 -3.75 -13.01
N LYS A 259 -14.47 -3.81 -14.26
CA LYS A 259 -13.81 -3.21 -15.43
C LYS A 259 -13.61 -1.69 -15.26
N TYR A 260 -14.65 -1.02 -14.78
CA TYR A 260 -14.65 0.41 -14.54
C TYR A 260 -13.71 0.82 -13.40
N SER A 261 -13.63 0.03 -12.33
CA SER A 261 -12.63 0.22 -11.27
C SER A 261 -11.20 0.20 -11.82
N VAL A 262 -10.92 -0.70 -12.77
CA VAL A 262 -9.60 -0.81 -13.40
C VAL A 262 -9.27 0.45 -14.21
N TYR A 263 -10.16 0.85 -15.12
CA TYR A 263 -9.93 2.03 -15.95
C TYR A 263 -9.71 3.32 -15.15
N VAL A 264 -10.51 3.53 -14.10
CA VAL A 264 -10.38 4.71 -13.24
C VAL A 264 -9.03 4.71 -12.51
N THR A 265 -8.62 3.56 -11.98
CA THR A 265 -7.36 3.46 -11.24
C THR A 265 -6.15 3.61 -12.15
N ASP A 266 -6.15 2.96 -13.32
CA ASP A 266 -5.05 3.06 -14.28
C ASP A 266 -4.86 4.51 -14.76
N LEU A 267 -5.97 5.21 -15.03
CA LEU A 267 -5.92 6.63 -15.36
C LEU A 267 -5.33 7.45 -14.22
N GLN A 268 -5.76 7.22 -12.97
CA GLN A 268 -5.23 7.93 -11.80
C GLN A 268 -3.74 7.67 -11.60
N GLN A 269 -3.28 6.43 -11.76
CA GLN A 269 -1.86 6.09 -11.66
C GLN A 269 -1.03 6.74 -12.77
N ALA A 270 -1.53 6.73 -14.01
CA ALA A 270 -0.85 7.38 -15.13
C ALA A 270 -0.71 8.89 -14.89
N VAL A 271 -1.79 9.55 -14.43
CA VAL A 271 -1.78 10.98 -14.09
C VAL A 271 -0.82 11.25 -12.92
N ALA A 272 -0.83 10.42 -11.88
CA ALA A 272 0.07 10.58 -10.72
C ALA A 272 1.55 10.45 -11.12
N LYS A 273 1.90 9.45 -11.94
CA LYS A 273 3.26 9.26 -12.44
C LYS A 273 3.72 10.43 -13.32
N LEU A 274 2.85 10.91 -14.20
CA LEU A 274 3.17 12.05 -15.06
C LEU A 274 3.37 13.33 -14.23
N ALA A 275 2.49 13.58 -13.25
CA ALA A 275 2.61 14.73 -12.36
C ALA A 275 3.91 14.69 -11.55
N TYR A 276 4.29 13.51 -11.05
CA TYR A 276 5.56 13.32 -10.33
C TYR A 276 6.78 13.57 -11.23
N LEU A 277 6.79 13.00 -12.43
CA LEU A 277 7.87 13.21 -13.41
C LEU A 277 8.01 14.69 -13.78
N LEU A 278 6.89 15.38 -14.04
CA LEU A 278 6.87 16.82 -14.32
C LEU A 278 7.37 17.64 -13.12
N GLY A 279 6.99 17.26 -11.90
CA GLY A 279 7.47 17.91 -10.69
C GLY A 279 8.99 17.81 -10.53
N ILE A 280 9.56 16.62 -10.76
CA ILE A 280 11.01 16.43 -10.72
C ILE A 280 11.71 17.23 -11.82
N THR A 281 11.21 17.20 -13.05
CA THR A 281 11.86 17.93 -14.16
C THR A 281 11.80 19.44 -13.95
N MET A 282 10.69 19.98 -13.42
CA MET A 282 10.60 21.39 -13.04
C MET A 282 11.59 21.75 -11.92
N LEU A 283 11.71 20.90 -10.89
CA LEU A 283 12.67 21.11 -9.80
C LEU A 283 14.11 21.08 -10.30
N LEU A 284 14.46 20.08 -11.11
CA LEU A 284 15.80 19.95 -11.70
C LEU A 284 16.12 21.14 -12.58
N ASN A 285 15.19 21.58 -13.43
CA ASN A 285 15.37 22.75 -14.28
C ASN A 285 15.54 24.04 -13.46
N SER A 286 14.86 24.17 -12.32
CA SER A 286 15.00 25.32 -11.42
C SER A 286 16.34 25.35 -10.68
N ILE A 287 16.92 24.19 -10.37
CA ILE A 287 18.20 24.09 -9.63
C ILE A 287 19.40 24.06 -10.59
N GLN A 288 19.17 23.76 -11.88
CA GLN A 288 20.21 23.68 -12.90
C GLN A 288 21.14 24.91 -12.95
N PRO A 289 20.65 26.17 -12.88
CA PRO A 289 21.51 27.37 -12.88
C PRO A 289 22.42 27.50 -11.64
N ILE A 290 21.97 26.96 -10.50
CA ILE A 290 22.70 26.98 -9.23
C ILE A 290 23.82 25.93 -9.28
N ILE A 291 23.53 24.75 -9.83
CA ILE A 291 24.51 23.65 -9.96
C ILE A 291 25.52 23.93 -11.07
N SER A 292 25.13 24.58 -12.17
CA SER A 292 26.03 24.90 -13.28
C SER A 292 27.05 26.00 -12.96
N GLY A 293 26.98 26.61 -11.77
CA GLY A 293 27.93 27.64 -11.33
C GLY A 293 27.92 28.91 -12.20
N THR A 294 26.95 29.05 -13.10
CA THR A 294 26.74 30.25 -13.90
C THR A 294 26.24 31.34 -12.96
N ARG A 295 27.19 32.11 -12.41
CA ARG A 295 26.91 33.43 -11.82
C ARG A 295 25.98 34.15 -12.79
N LEU A 296 24.80 34.53 -12.33
CA LEU A 296 24.05 35.62 -12.92
C LEU A 296 25.00 36.83 -12.88
N THR A 297 25.67 37.12 -13.99
CA THR A 297 26.29 38.42 -14.21
C THR A 297 25.14 39.41 -14.22
N CYS A 298 25.00 40.17 -13.14
CA CYS A 298 24.12 41.33 -13.09
C CYS A 298 24.69 42.38 -14.05
N ASP A 299 24.00 42.62 -15.15
CA ASP A 299 24.01 43.88 -15.89
C ASP A 299 22.69 44.62 -15.61
#